data_AF-A0A255RCM0-F1
#
_entry.id   AF-A0A255RCM0-F1
#
_cell.length_a   1.000
_cell.length_b   1.000
_cell.length_c   1.000
_cell.angle_alpha   90.00
_cell.angle_beta   90.00
_cell.angle_gamma   90.00
#
_symmetry.space_group_name_H-M   'P 1'
#
loop_
_entity.id
_entity.type
_entity.pdbx_description
1 polymer ?
#
loop_
_entity_poly.entity_id
_entity_poly.type
_entity_poly.pdbx_seq_one_letter_code
_entity_poly.pdbx_strand_id
1 'polypeptide(L)'
;MLLSVAQAAEPKVYLVEEDWELVINEPEAAINSPQIAFFMYPDTSRDDLYFQLQMNYAAEEGYSSGGFRVGAFTGDEPQDEERSQVKQMLTWDNDRLRWTSAMAVFNGKLMFAVKNGYGYQWGTFGGPEYLVEMDDEGLTSLENYTPSQSVAAVDIGFGANRVASIRLKTVRLIKTDGSQQTIVLNQFAQ
;
A
#
# COMPACT_ATOMS: atom_id res chain seq x y z
N MET A 1 -19.17 41.90 -26.89
CA MET A 1 -18.06 40.93 -26.72
C MET A 1 -18.09 40.49 -25.27
N LEU A 2 -18.69 39.34 -24.97
CA LEU A 2 -18.76 38.82 -23.60
C LEU A 2 -17.48 38.04 -23.32
N LEU A 3 -16.69 38.51 -22.37
CA LEU A 3 -15.53 37.80 -21.85
C LEU A 3 -16.05 36.60 -21.03
N SER A 4 -15.85 35.39 -21.54
CA SER A 4 -16.02 34.16 -20.77
C SER A 4 -14.87 34.09 -19.77
N VAL A 5 -15.17 34.23 -18.48
CA VAL A 5 -14.23 33.91 -17.41
C VAL A 5 -14.08 32.39 -17.40
N ALA A 6 -12.91 31.88 -17.81
CA ALA A 6 -12.59 30.47 -17.62
C ALA A 6 -12.50 30.21 -16.12
N GLN A 7 -13.45 29.46 -15.57
CA GLN A 7 -13.37 29.00 -14.19
C GLN A 7 -12.26 27.95 -14.11
N ALA A 8 -11.21 28.24 -13.34
CA ALA A 8 -10.16 27.27 -13.07
C ALA A 8 -10.80 26.05 -12.40
N ALA A 9 -10.52 24.86 -12.91
CA ALA A 9 -10.99 23.62 -12.30
C ALA A 9 -10.44 23.52 -10.87
N GLU A 10 -11.28 23.03 -9.94
CA GLU A 10 -10.83 22.81 -8.56
C GLU A 10 -9.69 21.77 -8.52
N PRO A 11 -8.62 22.01 -7.74
CA PRO A 11 -7.53 21.05 -7.61
C PRO A 11 -8.04 19.73 -7.03
N LYS A 12 -7.72 18.63 -7.71
CA LYS A 12 -8.15 17.29 -7.33
C LYS A 12 -7.02 16.53 -6.63
N VAL A 13 -7.35 15.67 -5.68
CA VAL A 13 -6.40 14.69 -5.11
C VAL A 13 -6.00 13.72 -6.22
N TYR A 14 -4.70 13.67 -6.51
CA TYR A 14 -4.14 12.77 -7.54
C TYR A 14 -3.13 11.78 -6.95
N LEU A 15 -2.61 12.04 -5.74
CA LEU A 15 -1.67 11.18 -5.05
C LEU A 15 -2.07 11.08 -3.58
N VAL A 16 -2.08 9.85 -3.08
CA VAL A 16 -2.27 9.51 -1.67
C VAL A 16 -1.04 8.77 -1.19
N GLU A 17 -0.52 9.15 -0.03
CA GLU A 17 0.56 8.42 0.64
C GLU A 17 0.14 8.02 2.06
N GLU A 18 0.43 6.78 2.45
CA GLU A 18 0.16 6.20 3.76
C GLU A 18 1.45 5.75 4.44
N ASP A 19 1.75 6.28 5.62
CA ASP A 19 2.89 5.82 6.42
C ASP A 19 2.45 4.72 7.39
N TRP A 20 3.06 3.56 7.26
CA TRP A 20 2.74 2.38 8.06
C TRP A 20 3.88 2.00 9.01
N GLU A 21 3.50 1.38 10.13
CA GLU A 21 4.40 0.70 11.08
C GLU A 21 3.86 -0.69 11.38
N LEU A 22 4.70 -1.71 11.22
CA LEU A 22 4.46 -3.09 11.62
C LEU A 22 5.52 -3.49 12.65
N VAL A 23 5.08 -4.09 13.76
CA VAL A 23 5.95 -4.65 14.79
C VAL A 23 5.72 -6.14 14.89
N ILE A 24 6.79 -6.91 14.71
CA ILE A 24 6.78 -8.37 14.75
C ILE A 24 6.95 -8.87 16.19
N ASN A 25 6.32 -9.99 16.52
CA ASN A 25 6.38 -10.66 17.82
C ASN A 25 6.74 -12.14 17.63
N GLU A 26 7.92 -12.57 18.06
CA GLU A 26 8.36 -13.97 18.04
C GLU A 26 8.07 -14.71 16.71
N PRO A 27 8.60 -14.24 15.55
CA PRO A 27 8.27 -14.85 14.26
C PRO A 27 8.77 -16.30 14.19
N GLU A 28 8.08 -17.15 13.41
CA GLU A 28 8.49 -18.54 13.18
C GLU A 28 8.86 -18.73 11.72
N ALA A 29 10.17 -18.67 11.47
CA ALA A 29 10.75 -18.75 10.14
C ALA A 29 10.48 -20.11 9.47
N ALA A 30 10.42 -21.20 10.25
CA ALA A 30 10.23 -22.55 9.69
C ALA A 30 8.87 -22.72 8.97
N ILE A 31 7.90 -21.85 9.26
CA ILE A 31 6.55 -21.88 8.68
C ILE A 31 6.16 -20.54 8.02
N ASN A 32 7.13 -19.65 7.78
CA ASN A 32 6.91 -18.33 7.18
C ASN A 32 5.88 -17.47 7.94
N SER A 33 5.94 -17.44 9.27
CA SER A 33 4.97 -16.71 10.10
C SER A 33 5.58 -15.44 10.71
N PRO A 34 4.89 -14.28 10.65
CA PRO A 34 3.54 -14.05 10.12
C PRO A 34 3.50 -13.81 8.60
N GLN A 35 2.34 -13.98 7.95
CA GLN A 35 2.07 -13.51 6.59
C GLN A 35 0.94 -12.48 6.63
N ILE A 36 1.18 -11.32 6.04
CA ILE A 36 0.32 -10.14 6.21
C ILE A 36 0.07 -9.52 4.84
N ALA A 37 -1.17 -9.14 4.57
CA ALA A 37 -1.58 -8.41 3.38
C ALA A 37 -2.17 -7.05 3.75
N PHE A 38 -1.81 -6.04 2.98
CA PHE A 38 -2.32 -4.69 3.04
C PHE A 38 -3.01 -4.40 1.72
N PHE A 39 -4.18 -3.76 1.78
CA PHE A 39 -4.94 -3.43 0.60
C PHE A 39 -5.27 -1.94 0.60
N MET A 40 -5.13 -1.32 -0.57
CA MET A 40 -5.41 0.10 -0.78
C MET A 40 -6.37 0.25 -1.95
N TYR A 41 -7.47 0.95 -1.71
CA TYR A 41 -8.55 1.13 -2.69
C TYR A 41 -8.60 2.60 -3.12
N PRO A 42 -8.64 2.91 -4.42
CA PRO A 42 -8.68 4.29 -4.92
C PRO A 42 -10.02 4.99 -4.65
N ASP A 43 -11.09 4.22 -4.49
CA ASP A 43 -12.45 4.71 -4.31
C ASP A 43 -13.22 3.76 -3.36
N THR A 44 -13.84 4.30 -2.31
CA THR A 44 -14.64 3.51 -1.35
C THR A 44 -15.87 2.83 -1.93
N SER A 45 -16.32 3.24 -3.12
CA SER A 45 -17.44 2.62 -3.84
C SER A 45 -17.01 1.50 -4.78
N ARG A 46 -15.70 1.25 -4.93
CA ARG A 46 -15.11 0.24 -5.81
C ARG A 46 -14.22 -0.71 -5.01
N ASP A 47 -14.76 -1.88 -4.68
CA ASP A 47 -14.00 -2.98 -4.09
C ASP A 47 -13.34 -3.87 -5.16
N ASP A 48 -13.69 -3.67 -6.42
CA ASP A 48 -13.11 -4.37 -7.56
C ASP A 48 -11.75 -3.80 -7.98
N LEU A 49 -11.37 -2.59 -7.56
CA LEU A 49 -10.05 -2.02 -7.86
C LEU A 49 -9.24 -1.88 -6.60
N TYR A 50 -8.10 -2.56 -6.54
CA TYR A 50 -7.23 -2.45 -5.39
C TYR A 50 -5.78 -2.71 -5.73
N PHE A 51 -4.93 -2.16 -4.87
CA PHE A 51 -3.53 -2.52 -4.78
C PHE A 51 -3.31 -3.39 -3.56
N GLN A 52 -2.40 -4.34 -3.68
CA GLN A 52 -2.05 -5.26 -2.63
C GLN A 52 -0.56 -5.13 -2.31
N LEU A 53 -0.21 -5.14 -1.04
CA LEU A 53 1.14 -5.38 -0.54
C LEU A 53 1.10 -6.60 0.38
N GLN A 54 1.77 -7.68 0.00
CA GLN A 54 1.90 -8.88 0.82
C GLN A 54 3.30 -8.95 1.41
N MET A 55 3.41 -9.10 2.72
CA MET A 55 4.67 -9.24 3.45
C MET A 55 4.88 -10.67 3.94
N ASN A 56 6.14 -11.10 3.88
CA ASN A 56 6.60 -12.45 4.21
C ASN A 56 5.90 -13.54 3.39
N TYR A 57 5.56 -13.20 2.14
CA TYR A 57 4.70 -13.98 1.25
C TYR A 57 5.29 -15.37 0.90
N ALA A 58 4.44 -16.41 0.93
CA ALA A 58 4.84 -17.79 0.66
C ALA A 58 3.78 -18.64 -0.07
N ALA A 59 3.03 -18.10 -1.05
CA ALA A 59 1.84 -18.79 -1.59
C ALA A 59 1.93 -19.34 -3.04
N GLU A 60 3.05 -19.20 -3.78
CA GLU A 60 3.14 -19.68 -5.18
C GLU A 60 4.08 -20.87 -5.40
N GLU A 61 3.70 -21.77 -6.33
CA GLU A 61 4.49 -22.92 -6.78
C GLU A 61 5.80 -22.43 -7.42
N GLY A 62 6.92 -22.69 -6.75
CA GLY A 62 8.25 -22.14 -7.10
C GLY A 62 9.04 -21.63 -5.89
N TYR A 63 8.43 -21.62 -4.70
CA TYR A 63 8.99 -21.43 -3.36
C TYR A 63 10.19 -20.49 -3.25
N SER A 64 9.87 -19.20 -3.16
CA SER A 64 10.70 -18.20 -2.50
C SER A 64 9.87 -17.74 -1.32
N SER A 65 10.27 -18.03 -0.08
CA SER A 65 9.59 -17.50 1.10
C SER A 65 10.19 -16.16 1.51
N GLY A 66 9.42 -15.33 2.20
CA GLY A 66 9.89 -14.05 2.69
C GLY A 66 9.87 -12.93 1.65
N GLY A 67 10.39 -11.76 2.06
CA GLY A 67 10.26 -10.53 1.28
C GLY A 67 8.82 -10.03 1.16
N PHE A 68 8.55 -9.25 0.13
CA PHE A 68 7.22 -8.74 -0.17
C PHE A 68 6.86 -8.89 -1.66
N ARG A 69 5.57 -8.86 -1.93
CA ARG A 69 4.97 -8.78 -3.28
C ARG A 69 4.02 -7.59 -3.31
N VAL A 70 3.96 -6.90 -4.43
CA VAL A 70 2.96 -5.88 -4.72
C VAL A 70 2.18 -6.29 -5.96
N GLY A 71 0.92 -5.86 -6.06
CA GLY A 71 0.12 -6.11 -7.24
C GLY A 71 -1.03 -5.11 -7.40
N ALA A 72 -1.42 -4.89 -8.64
CA ALA A 72 -2.59 -4.13 -9.06
C ALA A 72 -3.65 -5.10 -9.59
N PHE A 73 -4.88 -4.99 -9.09
CA PHE A 73 -5.94 -5.94 -9.37
C PHE A 73 -7.22 -5.26 -9.84
N THR A 74 -7.90 -5.91 -10.78
CA THR A 74 -9.27 -5.63 -11.18
C THR A 74 -10.10 -6.89 -10.97
N GLY A 75 -11.01 -6.86 -9.98
CA GLY A 75 -11.64 -8.05 -9.42
C GLY A 75 -10.57 -9.01 -8.88
N ASP A 76 -10.58 -10.23 -9.39
CA ASP A 76 -9.58 -11.27 -9.06
C ASP A 76 -8.46 -11.36 -10.10
N GLU A 77 -8.48 -10.51 -11.14
CA GLU A 77 -7.51 -10.55 -12.22
C GLU A 77 -6.33 -9.60 -11.95
N PRO A 78 -5.10 -10.13 -11.80
CA PRO A 78 -3.92 -9.30 -11.68
C PRO A 78 -3.66 -8.59 -13.01
N GLN A 79 -3.51 -7.26 -12.93
CA GLN A 79 -3.16 -6.42 -14.08
C GLN A 79 -1.65 -6.21 -14.17
N ASP A 80 -0.99 -6.09 -13.02
CA ASP A 80 0.45 -5.92 -12.91
C ASP A 80 0.93 -6.35 -11.52
N GLU A 81 2.14 -6.86 -11.43
CA GLU A 81 2.70 -7.43 -10.20
C GLU A 81 4.21 -7.32 -10.16
N GLU A 82 4.73 -7.04 -8.97
CA GLU A 82 6.17 -7.03 -8.74
C GLU A 82 6.53 -7.72 -7.44
N ARG A 83 7.73 -8.30 -7.43
CA ARG A 83 8.22 -9.06 -6.28
C ARG A 83 9.59 -8.57 -5.81
N SER A 84 9.73 -8.43 -4.51
CA SER A 84 10.99 -8.01 -3.91
C SER A 84 12.14 -8.96 -4.22
N GLN A 85 13.30 -8.38 -4.52
CA GLN A 85 14.56 -9.12 -4.60
C GLN A 85 14.97 -9.66 -3.23
N VAL A 86 14.56 -8.98 -2.16
CA VAL A 86 14.68 -9.50 -0.78
C VAL A 86 13.82 -10.75 -0.67
N LYS A 87 14.44 -11.88 -0.35
CA LYS A 87 13.76 -13.16 -0.10
C LYS A 87 13.96 -13.63 1.35
N GLN A 88 14.25 -12.67 2.22
CA GLN A 88 14.52 -12.97 3.62
C GLN A 88 13.19 -13.09 4.37
N MET A 89 13.01 -14.19 5.08
CA MET A 89 11.89 -14.36 6.01
C MET A 89 12.06 -13.47 7.23
N LEU A 90 10.95 -13.06 7.84
CA LEU A 90 10.98 -12.39 9.14
C LEU A 90 11.41 -13.39 10.21
N THR A 91 12.49 -13.08 10.95
CA THR A 91 13.05 -13.95 11.99
C THR A 91 13.42 -13.20 13.27
N TRP A 92 13.40 -11.86 13.27
CA TRP A 92 13.77 -11.06 14.43
C TRP A 92 12.54 -10.69 15.26
N ASP A 93 12.57 -11.06 16.54
CA ASP A 93 11.59 -10.58 17.50
C ASP A 93 11.68 -9.05 17.68
N ASN A 94 10.53 -8.41 17.84
CA ASN A 94 10.38 -6.95 17.94
C ASN A 94 11.01 -6.17 16.76
N ASP A 95 11.17 -6.81 15.60
CA ASP A 95 11.52 -6.08 14.38
C ASP A 95 10.40 -5.10 14.03
N ARG A 96 10.81 -3.90 13.60
CA ARG A 96 9.92 -2.80 13.28
C ARG A 96 10.10 -2.39 11.83
N LEU A 97 9.15 -2.79 11.01
CA LEU A 97 9.07 -2.40 9.61
C LEU A 97 8.27 -1.10 9.50
N ARG A 98 8.80 -0.15 8.73
CA ARG A 98 8.16 1.13 8.42
C ARG A 98 8.29 1.40 6.93
N TRP A 99 7.23 1.88 6.29
CA TRP A 99 7.22 2.20 4.87
C TRP A 99 6.13 3.21 4.55
N THR A 100 6.16 3.73 3.33
CA THR A 100 5.08 4.52 2.75
C THR A 100 4.46 3.75 1.59
N SER A 101 3.16 3.47 1.66
CA SER A 101 2.38 3.05 0.48
C SER A 101 1.94 4.30 -0.27
N ALA A 102 2.14 4.36 -1.58
CA ALA A 102 1.78 5.51 -2.39
C ALA A 102 0.91 5.08 -3.57
N MET A 103 -0.26 5.70 -3.71
CA MET A 103 -1.21 5.45 -4.80
C MET A 103 -1.46 6.74 -5.57
N ALA A 104 -1.36 6.70 -6.89
CA ALA A 104 -1.56 7.85 -7.74
C ALA A 104 -2.49 7.55 -8.91
N VAL A 105 -3.23 8.57 -9.34
CA VAL A 105 -3.98 8.57 -10.61
C VAL A 105 -3.39 9.65 -11.51
N PHE A 106 -2.86 9.23 -12.66
CA PHE A 106 -2.17 10.14 -13.59
C PHE A 106 -2.14 9.54 -14.99
N ASN A 107 -2.36 10.36 -16.02
CA ASN A 107 -2.28 9.97 -17.43
C ASN A 107 -3.07 8.69 -17.81
N GLY A 108 -4.27 8.51 -17.26
CA GLY A 108 -5.11 7.34 -17.58
C GLY A 108 -4.76 6.09 -16.79
N LYS A 109 -3.84 6.19 -15.81
CA LYS A 109 -3.35 5.06 -15.02
C LYS A 109 -3.59 5.27 -13.54
N LEU A 110 -3.90 4.17 -12.86
CA LEU A 110 -3.72 4.03 -11.41
C LEU A 110 -2.38 3.35 -11.17
N MET A 111 -1.60 3.90 -10.25
CA MET A 111 -0.26 3.41 -9.93
C MET A 111 -0.11 3.22 -8.44
N PHE A 112 0.68 2.23 -8.03
CA PHE A 112 1.02 1.98 -6.65
C PHE A 112 2.51 1.67 -6.47
N ALA A 113 3.09 2.19 -5.39
CA ALA A 113 4.46 1.91 -5.02
C ALA A 113 4.64 1.81 -3.50
N VAL A 114 5.60 0.99 -3.08
CA VAL A 114 6.15 1.01 -1.72
C VAL A 114 7.42 1.85 -1.72
N LYS A 115 7.47 2.85 -0.85
CA LYS A 115 8.56 3.84 -0.74
C LYS A 115 9.15 3.83 0.65
N ASN A 116 10.43 4.18 0.75
CA ASN A 116 11.13 4.43 2.02
C ASN A 116 10.98 3.30 3.04
N GLY A 117 10.88 2.05 2.58
CA GLY A 117 10.75 0.89 3.43
C GLY A 117 12.03 0.69 4.24
N TYR A 118 11.90 0.40 5.53
CA TYR A 118 13.00 0.04 6.39
C TYR A 118 12.55 -0.93 7.49
N GLY A 119 13.30 -2.01 7.69
CA GLY A 119 13.24 -2.89 8.87
C GLY A 119 14.64 -3.16 9.40
N TYR A 120 14.77 -3.58 10.67
CA TYR A 120 16.08 -3.90 11.22
C TYR A 120 16.69 -5.11 10.53
N GLN A 121 15.86 -6.11 10.18
CA GLN A 121 16.33 -7.30 9.48
C GLN A 121 16.45 -7.09 7.96
N TRP A 122 15.43 -6.51 7.32
CA TRP A 122 15.39 -6.36 5.86
C TRP A 122 16.25 -5.20 5.33
N GLY A 123 16.69 -4.29 6.19
CA GLY A 123 17.30 -3.05 5.74
C GLY A 123 16.30 -2.21 4.95
N THR A 124 16.78 -1.51 3.92
CA THR A 124 15.92 -0.69 3.04
C THR A 124 15.17 -1.54 2.03
N PHE A 125 13.88 -1.24 1.80
CA PHE A 125 13.05 -1.92 0.82
C PHE A 125 12.04 -0.98 0.16
N GLY A 126 11.38 -1.46 -0.89
CA GLY A 126 10.60 -0.60 -1.79
C GLY A 126 11.50 0.16 -2.76
N GLY A 127 10.90 0.93 -3.67
CA GLY A 127 11.60 1.59 -4.75
C GLY A 127 10.81 1.59 -6.06
N PRO A 128 11.28 2.34 -7.07
CA PRO A 128 10.62 2.45 -8.38
C PRO A 128 10.53 1.12 -9.14
N GLU A 129 11.37 0.13 -8.80
CA GLU A 129 11.33 -1.21 -9.36
C GLU A 129 10.13 -2.06 -8.91
N TYR A 130 9.36 -1.57 -7.93
CA TYR A 130 8.13 -2.22 -7.45
C TYR A 130 6.91 -1.31 -7.69
N LEU A 131 6.98 -0.46 -8.72
CA LEU A 131 5.83 0.27 -9.21
C LEU A 131 4.95 -0.70 -9.98
N VAL A 132 3.68 -0.80 -9.60
CA VAL A 132 2.66 -1.55 -10.34
C VAL A 132 1.59 -0.60 -10.84
N GLU A 133 1.03 -0.86 -12.02
CA GLU A 133 0.02 -0.02 -12.63
C GLU A 133 -1.16 -0.79 -13.24
N MET A 134 -2.30 -0.12 -13.34
CA MET A 134 -3.47 -0.58 -14.09
C MET A 134 -4.14 0.61 -14.78
N ASP A 135 -5.03 0.34 -15.73
CA ASP A 135 -5.87 1.38 -16.30
C ASP A 135 -6.72 2.03 -15.19
N ASP A 136 -7.01 3.33 -15.31
CA ASP A 136 -7.73 4.05 -14.26
C ASP A 136 -9.22 3.69 -14.17
N GLU A 137 -9.72 2.92 -15.13
CA GLU A 137 -11.12 2.49 -15.20
C GLU A 137 -12.10 3.66 -15.07
N GLY A 138 -11.73 4.82 -15.61
CA GLY A 138 -12.51 6.06 -15.56
C GLY A 138 -12.32 6.90 -14.29
N LEU A 139 -11.48 6.49 -13.35
CA LEU A 139 -11.10 7.29 -12.20
C LEU A 139 -10.18 8.44 -12.63
N THR A 140 -10.57 9.68 -12.35
CA THR A 140 -9.76 10.87 -12.69
C THR A 140 -9.15 11.56 -11.46
N SER A 141 -9.40 11.02 -10.27
CA SER A 141 -8.95 11.55 -8.98
C SER A 141 -9.17 10.54 -7.86
N LEU A 142 -8.49 10.72 -6.74
CA LEU A 142 -8.61 9.93 -5.52
C LEU A 142 -9.46 10.65 -4.45
N GLU A 143 -10.44 11.46 -4.85
CA GLU A 143 -11.29 12.22 -3.92
C GLU A 143 -12.16 11.33 -3.02
N ASN A 144 -12.48 10.12 -3.48
CA ASN A 144 -13.30 9.15 -2.76
C ASN A 144 -12.49 8.17 -1.90
N TYR A 145 -11.16 8.34 -1.85
CA TYR A 145 -10.28 7.54 -1.01
C TYR A 145 -10.55 7.84 0.48
N THR A 146 -10.53 6.80 1.33
CA THR A 146 -10.59 6.97 2.79
C THR A 146 -9.56 6.11 3.52
N PRO A 147 -8.82 6.68 4.50
CA PRO A 147 -7.85 5.91 5.30
C PRO A 147 -8.46 4.76 6.10
N SER A 148 -9.73 4.89 6.50
CA SER A 148 -10.42 3.87 7.28
C SER A 148 -10.55 2.55 6.54
N GLN A 149 -10.68 2.59 5.21
CA GLN A 149 -10.76 1.38 4.40
C GLN A 149 -9.42 0.63 4.39
N SER A 150 -8.30 1.32 4.23
CA SER A 150 -6.98 0.68 4.27
C SER A 150 -6.68 0.02 5.61
N VAL A 151 -7.07 0.66 6.72
CA VAL A 151 -6.95 0.07 8.07
C VAL A 151 -7.83 -1.16 8.23
N ALA A 152 -9.08 -1.10 7.75
CA ALA A 152 -10.02 -2.20 7.85
C ALA A 152 -9.67 -3.38 6.91
N ALA A 153 -8.92 -3.11 5.85
CA ALA A 153 -8.57 -4.11 4.85
C ALA A 153 -7.25 -4.83 5.12
N VAL A 154 -6.51 -4.49 6.18
CA VAL A 154 -5.34 -5.28 6.59
C VAL A 154 -5.78 -6.68 6.97
N ASP A 155 -5.11 -7.68 6.42
CA ASP A 155 -5.36 -9.08 6.71
C ASP A 155 -4.08 -9.77 7.20
N ILE A 156 -4.16 -10.45 8.34
CA ILE A 156 -3.10 -11.33 8.83
C ILE A 156 -3.49 -12.78 8.52
N GLY A 157 -3.32 -13.15 7.25
CA GLY A 157 -3.74 -14.46 6.75
C GLY A 157 -3.07 -15.64 7.47
N PHE A 158 -1.90 -15.44 8.09
CA PHE A 158 -1.27 -16.46 8.93
C PHE A 158 -0.42 -15.88 10.06
N GLY A 159 -0.56 -16.42 11.27
CA GLY A 159 0.30 -16.08 12.40
C GLY A 159 -0.01 -14.76 13.09
N ALA A 160 -1.30 -14.41 13.27
CA ALA A 160 -1.70 -13.16 13.94
C ALA A 160 -1.09 -12.97 15.34
N ASN A 161 -0.89 -14.05 16.10
CA ASN A 161 -0.20 -14.00 17.40
C ASN A 161 1.30 -13.63 17.31
N ARG A 162 1.85 -13.59 16.09
CA ARG A 162 3.23 -13.18 15.78
C ARG A 162 3.34 -11.72 15.32
N VAL A 163 2.25 -10.96 15.43
CA VAL A 163 2.20 -9.53 15.13
C VAL A 163 1.90 -8.80 16.43
N ALA A 164 2.82 -7.94 16.88
CA ALA A 164 2.61 -7.12 18.07
C ALA A 164 1.68 -5.93 17.78
N SER A 165 1.85 -5.29 16.62
CA SER A 165 0.97 -4.19 16.19
C SER A 165 1.14 -3.87 14.72
N ILE A 166 0.05 -3.41 14.10
CA ILE A 166 0.02 -2.76 12.80
C ILE A 166 -0.61 -1.38 12.98
N ARG A 167 0.02 -0.33 12.46
CA ARG A 167 -0.47 1.05 12.61
C ARG A 167 -0.36 1.85 11.32
N LEU A 168 -1.46 2.49 10.94
CA LEU A 168 -1.45 3.60 9.98
C LEU A 168 -1.17 4.89 10.75
N LYS A 169 0.00 5.49 10.49
CA LYS A 169 0.52 6.63 11.24
C LYS A 169 -0.05 7.94 10.70
N THR A 170 0.13 8.15 9.39
CA THR A 170 -0.15 9.40 8.70
C THR A 170 -0.62 9.11 7.30
N VAL A 171 -1.55 9.93 6.81
CA VAL A 171 -1.96 9.96 5.41
C VAL A 171 -1.71 11.35 4.84
N ARG A 172 -1.18 11.43 3.62
CA ARG A 172 -1.05 12.67 2.86
C ARG A 172 -1.89 12.59 1.60
N LEU A 173 -2.76 13.58 1.40
CA LEU A 173 -3.54 13.77 0.18
C LEU A 173 -2.92 14.94 -0.59
N ILE A 174 -2.33 14.67 -1.75
CA ILE A 174 -1.66 15.67 -2.58
C ILE A 174 -2.55 16.00 -3.77
N LYS A 175 -2.81 17.30 -3.95
CA LYS A 175 -3.66 17.83 -5.01
C LYS A 175 -2.88 18.28 -6.23
N THR A 176 -3.54 18.39 -7.38
CA THR A 176 -2.93 18.74 -8.67
C THR A 176 -2.27 20.13 -8.70
N ASP A 177 -2.59 21.02 -7.76
CA ASP A 177 -1.95 22.33 -7.59
C ASP A 177 -0.70 22.29 -6.67
N GLY A 178 -0.34 21.10 -6.17
CA GLY A 178 0.76 20.88 -5.24
C GLY A 178 0.38 21.11 -3.76
N SER A 179 -0.84 21.54 -3.45
CA SER A 179 -1.30 21.62 -2.08
C SER A 179 -1.46 20.22 -1.47
N GLN A 180 -1.25 20.12 -0.16
CA GLN A 180 -1.32 18.85 0.56
C GLN A 180 -2.16 18.99 1.83
N GLN A 181 -3.01 17.99 2.07
CA GLN A 181 -3.65 17.77 3.36
C GLN A 181 -2.98 16.58 4.06
N THR A 182 -2.55 16.78 5.31
CA THR A 182 -1.98 15.72 6.15
C THR A 182 -2.99 15.33 7.22
N ILE A 183 -3.27 14.04 7.34
CA ILE A 183 -4.14 13.45 8.37
C ILE A 183 -3.27 12.58 9.27
N VAL A 184 -3.16 12.95 10.55
CA VAL A 184 -2.43 12.16 11.55
C VAL A 184 -3.43 11.25 12.26
N LEU A 185 -3.24 9.94 12.17
CA LEU A 185 -4.21 8.93 12.62
C LEU A 185 -3.71 8.17 13.85
N ASN A 186 -2.51 7.57 13.76
CA ASN A 186 -2.02 6.59 14.73
C ASN A 186 -3.05 5.47 15.02
N GLN A 187 -3.77 5.03 13.98
CA GLN A 187 -4.82 4.04 14.11
C GLN A 187 -4.25 2.64 13.99
N PHE A 188 -4.70 1.72 14.86
CA PHE A 188 -4.33 0.31 14.79
C PHE A 188 -5.23 -0.42 13.78
N ALA A 189 -4.63 -1.29 12.97
CA ALA A 189 -5.39 -2.33 12.29
C ALA A 189 -5.74 -3.47 13.27
N GLN A 190 -6.88 -4.13 13.06
CA GLN A 190 -7.38 -5.19 13.93
C GLN A 190 -6.68 -6.53 13.67
#